data_AF-A0A392NUM5-F1
#
_entry.id   AF-A0A392NUM5-F1
#
_cell.length_a   1.000
_cell.length_b   1.000
_cell.length_c   1.000
_cell.angle_alpha   90.00
_cell.angle_beta   90.00
_cell.angle_gamma   90.00
#
_symmetry.space_group_name_H-M   'P 1'
#
loop_
_entity.id
_entity.type
_entity.pdbx_description
1 polymer ?
#
loop_
_entity_poly.entity_id
_entity_poly.type
_entity_poly.pdbx_seq_one_letter_code
_entity_poly.pdbx_strand_id
1 'polypeptide(L)'
;IERKFGVFSKLDACTFVANVYNNGNVLSVVTDCSPHATHVAGIAAAFHPTEPLLNGVAPGAQLISCKIGDSRLGSMETGTGLIRALIAAVEHKCDLINMSYGEATLLPDYGRFVDLVNELEAGFYNKSTASYLLDLWRK
;
A
#
# COMPACT_ATOMS: atom_id res chain seq x y z
N ILE A 1 17.02 -4.99 -2.85
CA ILE A 1 16.77 -3.87 -1.89
C ILE A 1 16.68 -4.51 -0.51
N GLU A 2 17.57 -4.14 0.40
CA GLU A 2 17.56 -4.62 1.78
C GLU A 2 16.37 -4.00 2.53
N ARG A 3 15.51 -4.81 3.15
CA ARG A 3 14.36 -4.32 3.93
C ARG A 3 14.87 -3.74 5.25
N LYS A 4 14.82 -2.42 5.39
CA LYS A 4 15.25 -1.71 6.62
C LYS A 4 14.03 -1.33 7.46
N PHE A 5 13.78 -2.11 8.50
CA PHE A 5 12.78 -1.83 9.54
C PHE A 5 13.46 -1.72 10.89
N GLY A 6 12.78 -1.09 11.85
CA GLY A 6 13.26 -0.95 13.22
C GLY A 6 12.11 -0.91 14.21
N VAL A 7 12.44 -1.00 15.49
CA VAL A 7 11.49 -0.72 16.57
C VAL A 7 12.00 0.53 17.25
N PHE A 8 11.09 1.43 17.62
CA PHE A 8 11.37 2.50 18.58
C PHE A 8 11.78 1.91 19.94
N SER A 9 11.81 2.69 21.01
CA SER A 9 12.30 2.16 22.29
C SER A 9 11.49 0.93 22.71
N LYS A 10 12.09 0.07 23.55
CA LYS A 10 11.38 -1.09 24.11
C LYS A 10 10.08 -0.69 24.84
N LEU A 11 10.04 0.53 25.38
CA LEU A 11 8.86 1.08 26.05
C LEU A 11 7.76 1.44 25.03
N ASP A 12 8.15 2.02 23.89
CA ASP A 12 7.21 2.42 22.85
C ASP A 12 6.65 1.21 22.09
N ALA A 13 7.47 0.15 21.94
CA ALA A 13 7.14 -1.09 21.23
C ALA A 13 6.57 -0.87 19.82
N CYS A 14 6.91 0.26 19.19
CA CYS A 14 6.35 0.68 17.91
C CYS A 14 7.33 0.36 16.78
N THR A 15 6.91 -0.52 15.86
CA THR A 15 7.72 -0.88 14.68
C THR A 15 7.53 0.15 13.58
N PHE A 16 8.62 0.49 12.91
CA PHE A 16 8.60 1.42 11.79
C PHE A 16 9.45 0.94 10.61
N VAL A 17 9.11 1.46 9.44
CA VAL A 17 9.91 1.41 8.22
C VAL A 17 10.25 2.85 7.83
N ALA A 18 11.44 3.07 7.28
CA ALA A 18 11.87 4.38 6.82
C ALA A 18 12.16 4.35 5.30
N ASN A 19 11.52 5.24 4.57
CA ASN A 19 11.79 5.50 3.16
C ASN A 19 12.34 6.92 3.01
N VAL A 20 13.32 7.09 2.11
CA VAL A 20 13.94 8.39 1.84
C VAL A 20 13.73 8.73 0.38
N TYR A 21 13.10 9.87 0.13
CA TYR A 21 12.74 10.35 -1.21
C TYR A 21 13.42 11.69 -1.52
N ASN A 22 13.28 12.14 -2.77
CA ASN A 22 13.76 13.44 -3.25
C ASN A 22 15.21 13.74 -2.87
N ASN A 23 16.11 12.81 -3.17
CA ASN A 23 17.55 12.93 -2.92
C ASN A 23 17.89 13.24 -1.45
N GLY A 24 17.10 12.73 -0.50
CA GLY A 24 17.33 12.94 0.94
C GLY A 24 16.47 14.03 1.57
N ASN A 25 15.70 14.78 0.78
CA ASN A 25 14.93 15.91 1.29
C ASN A 25 13.61 15.50 1.95
N VAL A 26 13.15 14.27 1.75
CA VAL A 26 11.88 13.78 2.32
C VAL A 26 12.11 12.45 3.01
N LEU A 27 11.81 12.40 4.31
CA LEU A 27 11.77 11.18 5.10
C LEU A 27 10.31 10.75 5.30
N SER A 28 9.99 9.54 4.89
CA SER A 28 8.70 8.90 5.14
C SER A 28 8.89 7.81 6.19
N VAL A 29 8.38 8.05 7.39
CA VAL A 29 8.33 7.07 8.47
C VAL A 29 6.97 6.40 8.43
N VAL A 30 6.96 5.08 8.24
CA VAL A 30 5.75 4.28 8.16
C VAL A 30 5.64 3.47 9.45
N THR A 31 4.63 3.77 10.24
CA THR A 31 4.19 2.97 11.38
C THR A 31 2.81 2.39 11.10
N ASP A 32 2.54 1.22 11.67
CA ASP A 32 1.21 0.66 11.62
C ASP A 32 0.21 1.55 12.37
N CYS A 33 -1.05 1.51 11.93
CA CYS A 33 -2.17 2.21 12.53
C CYS A 33 -3.15 1.25 13.22
N SER A 34 -3.14 -0.02 12.83
CA SER A 34 -4.07 -1.05 13.29
C SER A 34 -3.64 -2.43 12.79
N PRO A 35 -3.85 -3.51 13.56
CA PRO A 35 -3.49 -4.87 13.13
C PRO A 35 -4.22 -5.36 11.86
N HIS A 36 -5.19 -4.58 11.37
CA HIS A 36 -6.03 -4.91 10.22
C HIS A 36 -5.23 -5.38 8.98
N ALA A 37 -4.25 -4.59 8.52
CA ALA A 37 -3.48 -4.94 7.32
C ALA A 37 -2.63 -6.20 7.51
N THR A 38 -2.09 -6.39 8.72
CA THR A 38 -1.31 -7.59 9.08
C THR A 38 -2.20 -8.85 9.05
N HIS A 39 -3.43 -8.75 9.54
CA HIS A 39 -4.39 -9.85 9.49
C HIS A 39 -4.78 -10.22 8.05
N VAL A 40 -5.08 -9.22 7.22
CA VAL A 40 -5.38 -9.41 5.78
C VAL A 40 -4.20 -10.05 5.04
N ALA A 41 -2.97 -9.57 5.30
CA ALA A 41 -1.76 -10.16 4.75
C ALA A 41 -1.57 -11.63 5.15
N GLY A 42 -1.93 -11.97 6.39
CA GLY A 42 -1.90 -13.35 6.89
C GLY A 42 -2.86 -14.27 6.12
N ILE A 43 -4.12 -13.85 5.97
CA ILE A 43 -5.13 -14.59 5.19
C ILE A 43 -4.64 -14.81 3.75
N ALA A 44 -4.03 -13.79 3.13
CA ALA A 44 -3.57 -13.89 1.76
C ALA A 44 -2.33 -14.77 1.58
N ALA A 45 -1.29 -14.61 2.41
CA ALA A 45 0.04 -15.09 2.08
C ALA A 45 0.87 -15.67 3.25
N ALA A 46 0.28 -15.88 4.44
CA ALA A 46 1.00 -16.49 5.56
C ALA A 46 1.67 -17.82 5.15
N PHE A 47 2.90 -18.03 5.62
CA PHE A 47 3.71 -19.20 5.27
C PHE A 47 4.30 -19.84 6.53
N HIS A 48 3.79 -21.03 6.86
CA HIS A 48 4.15 -21.84 8.01
C HIS A 48 4.65 -23.22 7.53
N PRO A 49 5.97 -23.41 7.34
CA PRO A 49 6.51 -24.65 6.76
C PRO A 49 6.27 -25.89 7.64
N THR A 50 6.15 -25.71 8.96
CA THR A 50 5.94 -26.79 9.93
C THR A 50 4.47 -27.02 10.27
N GLU A 51 3.61 -26.04 10.02
CA GLU A 51 2.17 -26.12 10.33
C GLU A 51 1.33 -25.56 9.16
N PRO A 52 1.22 -26.32 8.04
CA PRO A 52 0.61 -25.81 6.82
C PRO A 52 -0.88 -25.47 6.94
N LEU A 53 -1.56 -25.90 8.01
CA LEU A 53 -2.96 -25.53 8.30
C LEU A 53 -3.11 -24.04 8.63
N LEU A 54 -2.03 -23.37 9.04
CA LEU A 54 -2.00 -21.92 9.32
C LEU A 54 -1.58 -21.07 8.12
N ASN A 55 -1.46 -21.68 6.94
CA ASN A 55 -1.08 -20.98 5.73
C ASN A 55 -2.20 -20.06 5.22
N GLY A 56 -1.81 -18.99 4.54
CA GLY A 56 -2.72 -18.17 3.75
C GLY A 56 -3.15 -18.88 2.47
N VAL A 57 -3.99 -18.22 1.67
CA VAL A 57 -4.48 -18.77 0.39
C VAL A 57 -3.33 -18.99 -0.62
N ALA A 58 -2.35 -18.08 -0.65
CA ALA A 58 -1.16 -18.13 -1.50
C ALA A 58 0.13 -18.03 -0.67
N PRO A 59 0.55 -19.11 0.01
CA PRO A 59 1.63 -19.07 0.99
C PRO A 59 2.95 -18.64 0.38
N GLY A 60 3.60 -17.64 0.99
CA GLY A 60 4.91 -17.15 0.55
C GLY A 60 4.86 -16.19 -0.64
N ALA A 61 3.66 -15.84 -1.12
CA ALA A 61 3.49 -14.74 -2.05
C ALA A 61 4.14 -13.46 -1.50
N GLN A 62 4.80 -12.70 -2.36
CA GLN A 62 5.47 -11.47 -1.97
C GLN A 62 4.44 -10.36 -1.81
N LEU A 63 4.53 -9.62 -0.71
CA LEU A 63 3.60 -8.55 -0.38
C LEU A 63 4.27 -7.18 -0.47
N ILE A 64 3.51 -6.22 -0.99
CA ILE A 64 3.81 -4.80 -0.90
C ILE A 64 2.68 -4.15 -0.11
N SER A 65 3.00 -3.64 1.07
CA SER A 65 2.03 -2.98 1.93
C SER A 65 2.03 -1.48 1.64
N CYS A 66 0.90 -0.98 1.16
CA CYS A 66 0.67 0.44 0.91
C CYS A 66 -0.27 1.00 1.98
N LYS A 67 0.27 1.71 2.98
CA LYS A 67 -0.55 2.39 3.99
C LYS A 67 -1.27 3.58 3.36
N ILE A 68 -2.54 3.41 3.01
CA ILE A 68 -3.40 4.45 2.43
C ILE A 68 -4.13 5.30 3.48
N GLY A 69 -4.30 4.75 4.69
CA GLY A 69 -4.98 5.40 5.81
C GLY A 69 -4.12 6.47 6.48
N ASP A 70 -4.70 7.65 6.71
CA ASP A 70 -4.06 8.74 7.44
C ASP A 70 -4.40 8.67 8.92
N SER A 71 -3.41 8.42 9.78
CA SER A 71 -3.60 8.32 11.22
C SER A 71 -4.14 9.60 11.87
N ARG A 72 -3.98 10.77 11.22
CA ARG A 72 -4.56 12.05 11.68
C ARG A 72 -6.07 12.13 11.45
N LEU A 73 -6.58 11.31 10.54
CA LEU A 73 -7.99 11.19 10.18
C LEU A 73 -8.60 9.89 10.70
N GLY A 74 -8.02 9.30 11.75
CA GLY A 74 -8.52 8.03 12.31
C GLY A 74 -8.30 6.82 11.40
N SER A 75 -7.29 6.87 10.52
CA SER A 75 -6.97 5.82 9.53
C SER A 75 -7.88 5.79 8.30
N MET A 76 -8.68 6.82 8.07
CA MET A 76 -9.43 7.00 6.82
C MET A 76 -8.46 7.11 5.63
N GLU A 77 -8.78 6.47 4.52
CA GLU A 77 -8.00 6.61 3.29
C GLU A 77 -8.13 8.01 2.69
N THR A 78 -7.14 8.39 1.91
CA THR A 78 -7.15 9.66 1.18
C THR A 78 -7.01 9.39 -0.31
N GLY A 79 -7.62 10.23 -1.15
CA GLY A 79 -7.45 10.12 -2.61
C GLY A 79 -5.96 10.12 -3.02
N THR A 80 -5.14 10.93 -2.35
CA THR A 80 -3.68 10.94 -2.55
C THR A 80 -3.03 9.62 -2.15
N GLY A 81 -3.40 9.03 -1.01
CA GLY A 81 -2.89 7.73 -0.56
C GLY A 81 -3.26 6.61 -1.54
N LEU A 82 -4.51 6.60 -2.00
CA LEU A 82 -5.02 5.65 -2.99
C LEU A 82 -4.28 5.74 -4.32
N ILE A 83 -4.11 6.95 -4.87
CA ILE A 83 -3.39 7.15 -6.13
C ILE A 83 -1.92 6.72 -5.97
N ARG A 84 -1.25 7.06 -4.86
CA ARG A 84 0.13 6.63 -4.58
C ARG A 84 0.26 5.11 -4.45
N ALA A 85 -0.73 4.45 -3.89
CA ALA A 85 -0.75 2.99 -3.81
C ALA A 85 -0.87 2.34 -5.19
N LEU A 86 -1.72 2.89 -6.09
CA LEU A 86 -1.80 2.43 -7.47
C LEU A 86 -0.47 2.59 -8.21
N ILE A 87 0.20 3.74 -8.06
CA ILE A 87 1.52 3.97 -8.65
C ILE A 87 2.52 2.91 -8.15
N ALA A 88 2.59 2.68 -6.84
CA ALA A 88 3.49 1.68 -6.27
C ALA A 88 3.20 0.28 -6.80
N ALA A 89 1.92 -0.08 -6.97
CA ALA A 89 1.53 -1.36 -7.55
C ALA A 89 2.02 -1.51 -9.01
N VAL A 90 1.91 -0.46 -9.83
CA VAL A 90 2.43 -0.45 -11.21
C VAL A 90 3.95 -0.52 -11.23
N GLU A 91 4.65 0.31 -10.44
CA GLU A 91 6.11 0.39 -10.41
C GLU A 91 6.74 -0.95 -10.01
N HIS A 92 6.14 -1.63 -9.04
CA HIS A 92 6.59 -2.92 -8.58
C HIS A 92 6.00 -4.10 -9.35
N LYS A 93 5.17 -3.84 -10.38
CA LYS A 93 4.54 -4.85 -11.23
C LYS A 93 3.75 -5.87 -10.42
N CYS A 94 2.94 -5.41 -9.49
CA CYS A 94 2.05 -6.28 -8.71
C CYS A 94 1.06 -6.99 -9.64
N ASP A 95 0.89 -8.31 -9.43
CA ASP A 95 -0.07 -9.11 -10.18
C ASP A 95 -1.50 -9.02 -9.61
N LEU A 96 -1.63 -8.68 -8.33
CA LEU A 96 -2.91 -8.60 -7.62
C LEU A 96 -2.89 -7.44 -6.61
N ILE A 97 -4.00 -6.70 -6.53
CA ILE A 97 -4.24 -5.68 -5.52
C ILE A 97 -5.41 -6.15 -4.64
N ASN A 98 -5.22 -6.12 -3.33
CA ASN A 98 -6.28 -6.32 -2.35
C ASN A 98 -6.55 -5.02 -1.61
N MET A 99 -7.78 -4.51 -1.70
CA MET A 99 -8.22 -3.29 -1.03
C MET A 99 -9.35 -3.61 -0.04
N SER A 100 -8.98 -3.95 1.20
CA SER A 100 -9.93 -4.15 2.30
C SER A 100 -10.25 -2.81 3.00
N TYR A 101 -10.66 -1.82 2.20
CA TYR A 101 -10.97 -0.45 2.61
C TYR A 101 -12.10 0.07 1.72
N GLY A 102 -12.90 1.01 2.22
CA GLY A 102 -13.94 1.64 1.43
C GLY A 102 -14.85 2.55 2.25
N GLU A 103 -15.49 3.48 1.56
CA GLU A 103 -16.36 4.51 2.13
C GLU A 103 -17.67 4.58 1.35
N ALA A 104 -18.65 5.28 1.91
CA ALA A 104 -19.91 5.54 1.21
C ALA A 104 -19.67 6.45 -0.01
N THR A 105 -20.32 6.13 -1.13
CA THR A 105 -20.32 6.97 -2.33
C THR A 105 -21.71 7.51 -2.65
N LEU A 106 -21.76 8.70 -3.24
CA LEU A 106 -23.00 9.26 -3.80
C LEU A 106 -23.31 8.68 -5.18
N LEU A 107 -22.27 8.46 -6.00
CA LEU A 107 -22.38 7.92 -7.36
C LEU A 107 -21.46 6.70 -7.45
N PRO A 108 -22.02 5.48 -7.64
CA PRO A 108 -21.20 4.31 -7.88
C PRO A 108 -20.46 4.43 -9.22
N ASP A 109 -19.28 3.83 -9.29
CA ASP A 109 -18.47 3.69 -10.51
C ASP A 109 -18.13 5.01 -11.21
N TYR A 110 -18.13 6.12 -10.48
CA TYR A 110 -17.85 7.45 -11.01
C TYR A 110 -16.75 8.17 -10.23
N GLY A 111 -15.86 8.84 -10.97
CA GLY A 111 -14.85 9.74 -10.43
C GLY A 111 -13.43 9.33 -10.79
N ARG A 112 -12.48 10.24 -10.60
CA ARG A 112 -11.12 10.11 -11.12
C ARG A 112 -10.37 8.86 -10.64
N PHE A 113 -10.63 8.41 -9.41
CA PHE A 113 -10.02 7.19 -8.89
C PHE A 113 -10.50 5.95 -9.66
N VAL A 114 -11.79 5.86 -9.96
CA VAL A 114 -12.38 4.77 -10.75
C VAL A 114 -11.79 4.76 -12.16
N ASP A 115 -11.69 5.92 -12.81
CA ASP A 115 -11.07 6.03 -14.13
C ASP A 115 -9.64 5.49 -14.14
N LEU A 116 -8.84 5.83 -13.12
CA LEU A 116 -7.45 5.39 -12.99
C LEU A 116 -7.32 3.88 -12.75
N VAL A 117 -8.23 3.28 -11.97
CA VAL A 117 -8.28 1.83 -11.77
C VAL A 117 -8.63 1.13 -13.09
N ASN A 118 -9.63 1.63 -13.81
CA ASN A 118 -10.02 1.09 -15.11
C ASN A 118 -8.89 1.19 -16.15
N GLU A 119 -8.16 2.31 -16.18
CA GLU A 119 -6.97 2.49 -17.04
C GLU A 119 -5.87 1.46 -16.71
N LEU A 120 -5.68 1.13 -15.42
CA LEU A 120 -4.71 0.15 -14.95
C LEU A 120 -5.10 -1.28 -15.34
N GLU A 121 -6.36 -1.66 -15.11
CA GLU A 121 -6.87 -2.99 -15.47
C GLU A 121 -6.83 -3.26 -16.97
N ALA A 122 -7.18 -2.25 -17.77
CA ALA A 122 -7.15 -2.35 -19.22
C ALA A 122 -5.72 -2.30 -19.81
N GLY A 123 -4.69 -2.13 -18.98
CA GLY A 123 -3.29 -2.06 -19.41
C GLY A 123 -2.95 -0.78 -20.20
N PHE A 124 -3.81 0.25 -20.15
CA PHE A 124 -3.64 1.52 -20.87
C PHE A 124 -2.78 2.55 -20.14
N TYR A 125 -2.06 2.13 -19.09
CA TYR A 125 -1.16 3.01 -18.34
C TYR A 125 -0.05 3.55 -19.24
N ASN A 126 -0.24 4.75 -19.79
CA ASN A 126 0.73 5.36 -20.69
C ASN A 126 1.84 6.09 -19.89
N LYS A 127 3.00 6.31 -20.52
CA LYS A 127 4.15 7.01 -19.89
C LYS A 127 3.83 8.45 -19.45
N SER A 128 2.87 9.14 -20.05
CA SER A 128 2.44 10.49 -19.63
C SER A 128 1.61 10.48 -18.35
N THR A 129 0.71 9.50 -18.18
CA THR A 129 -0.04 9.30 -16.92
C THR A 129 0.92 8.91 -15.81
N ALA A 130 1.85 7.97 -16.07
CA ALA A 130 2.92 7.62 -15.14
C ALA A 130 3.82 8.82 -14.81
N SER A 131 4.19 9.66 -15.78
CA SER A 131 5.01 10.86 -15.54
C SER A 131 4.29 11.92 -14.70
N TYR A 132 2.99 12.15 -14.93
CA TYR A 132 2.16 13.06 -14.14
C TYR A 132 1.99 12.56 -12.69
N LEU A 133 1.81 11.25 -12.55
CA LEU A 133 1.66 10.59 -11.26
C LEU A 133 2.97 10.48 -10.48
N LEU A 134 4.10 10.27 -11.16
CA LEU A 134 5.45 10.37 -10.59
C LEU A 134 5.74 11.79 -10.09
N ASP A 135 5.27 12.83 -10.78
CA ASP A 135 5.35 14.21 -10.32
C ASP A 135 4.49 14.48 -9.06
N LEU A 136 3.34 13.80 -8.94
CA LEU A 136 2.51 13.79 -7.71
C LEU A 136 3.13 12.95 -6.57
N TRP A 137 3.93 11.93 -6.90
CA TRP A 137 4.66 11.13 -5.94
C TRP A 137 5.85 11.90 -5.35
N ARG A 138 6.51 12.76 -6.14
CA ARG A 138 7.64 13.59 -5.73
C ARG A 138 7.26 14.89 -4.99
N LYS A 139 6.00 15.29 -4.99
CA LYS A 139 5.50 16.45 -4.22
C LYS A 139 4.92 16.02 -2.89
#